data_AF-A0A336N7S5-F1
#
_entry.id   AF-A0A336N7S5-F1
#
_cell.length_a   1.000
_cell.length_b   1.000
_cell.length_c   1.000
_cell.angle_alpha   90.00
_cell.angle_beta   90.00
_cell.angle_gamma   90.00
#
_symmetry.space_group_name_H-M   'P 1'
#
loop_
_entity.id
_entity.type
_entity.pdbx_description
1 polymer ?
#
loop_
_entity_poly.entity_id
_entity_poly.type
_entity_poly.pdbx_seq_one_letter_code
_entity_poly.pdbx_strand_id
1 'polypeptide(L)'
;MYFLNVPEDKERSKRYNIIWNYLTDNDYLQPKVPDLDEIVPLPPAKLPKWDGKIAFQRWYEGEAPPKPSEALMQKLANQAGLRVDNGLDLETNLPKSVKK
;
A
#
# COMPACT_ATOMS: atom_id res chain seq x y z
N MET A 1 11.75 34.45 -13.33
CA MET A 1 11.33 33.59 -12.21
C MET A 1 9.81 33.52 -12.24
N TYR A 2 9.23 32.40 -12.68
CA TYR A 2 7.78 32.23 -12.72
C TYR A 2 7.26 31.95 -11.32
N PHE A 3 6.96 33.01 -10.57
CA PHE A 3 6.15 32.92 -9.38
C PHE A 3 4.72 32.71 -9.87
N LEU A 4 4.22 31.48 -9.81
CA LEU A 4 2.81 31.20 -10.09
C LEU A 4 2.02 32.12 -9.14
N ASN A 5 1.27 33.07 -9.70
CA ASN A 5 0.42 34.05 -8.98
C ASN A 5 -0.80 33.34 -8.37
N VAL A 6 -0.54 32.29 -7.60
CA VAL A 6 -1.53 31.39 -7.01
C VAL A 6 -1.66 31.81 -5.54
N PRO A 7 -2.87 32.08 -5.07
CA PRO A 7 -3.11 32.37 -3.66
C PRO A 7 -2.58 31.23 -2.77
N GLU A 8 -2.05 31.59 -1.61
CA GLU A 8 -1.56 30.60 -0.64
C GLU A 8 -2.69 29.64 -0.22
N ASP A 9 -2.54 28.35 -0.53
CA ASP A 9 -3.47 27.30 -0.13
C ASP A 9 -2.92 26.53 1.08
N LYS A 10 -3.12 27.12 2.26
CA LYS A 10 -2.61 26.59 3.54
C LYS A 10 -3.13 25.19 3.85
N GLU A 11 -4.41 24.94 3.57
CA GLU A 11 -5.03 23.64 3.83
C GLU A 11 -4.44 22.56 2.93
N ARG A 12 -4.23 22.86 1.63
CA ARG A 12 -3.56 21.94 0.70
C ARG A 12 -2.13 21.63 1.14
N SER A 13 -1.36 22.65 1.52
CA SER A 13 0.00 22.46 2.04
C SER A 13 0.02 21.58 3.29
N LYS A 14 -0.94 21.76 4.20
CA LYS A 14 -1.07 20.93 5.41
C LYS A 14 -1.36 19.47 5.06
N ARG A 15 -2.23 19.19 4.09
CA ARG A 15 -2.50 17.81 3.63
C ARG A 15 -1.27 17.15 3.05
N TYR A 16 -0.54 17.84 2.19
CA TYR A 16 0.72 17.32 1.65
C TYR A 16 1.74 17.01 2.75
N ASN A 17 1.85 17.87 3.77
CA ASN A 17 2.76 17.63 4.89
C ASN A 17 2.39 16.37 5.69
N ILE A 18 1.10 16.17 5.98
CA ILE A 18 0.61 14.97 6.67
C ILE A 18 0.92 13.70 5.85
N ILE A 19 0.63 13.73 4.55
CA ILE A 19 0.92 12.61 3.65
C ILE A 19 2.43 12.33 3.61
N TRP A 20 3.25 13.38 3.44
CA TRP A 20 4.70 13.26 3.35
C TRP A 20 5.32 12.66 4.61
N ASN A 21 4.91 13.10 5.81
CA ASN A 21 5.38 12.52 7.08
C ASN A 21 5.08 11.01 7.13
N TYR A 22 3.84 10.62 6.82
CA TYR A 22 3.45 9.21 6.85
C TYR A 22 4.24 8.36 5.84
N LEU A 23 4.41 8.85 4.61
CA LEU A 23 5.19 8.15 3.59
C LEU A 23 6.66 8.01 4.00
N THR A 24 7.25 9.03 4.61
CA THR A 24 8.65 9.03 5.06
C THR A 24 8.84 8.04 6.22
N ASP A 25 7.93 8.03 7.20
CA ASP A 25 7.98 7.09 8.32
C ASP A 25 7.78 5.63 7.89
N ASN A 26 7.09 5.40 6.76
CA ASN A 26 6.73 4.07 6.25
C ASN A 26 7.42 3.72 4.92
N ASP A 27 8.49 4.42 4.53
CA ASP A 27 9.11 4.27 3.20
C ASP A 27 9.59 2.84 2.92
N TYR A 28 9.96 2.09 3.97
CA TYR A 28 10.34 0.68 3.89
C TYR A 28 9.21 -0.24 3.36
N LEU A 29 7.95 0.20 3.42
CA LEU A 29 6.79 -0.51 2.86
C LEU A 29 6.50 -0.14 1.40
N GLN A 30 7.27 0.80 0.84
CA GLN A 30 7.07 1.38 -0.49
C GLN A 30 5.62 1.86 -0.71
N PRO A 31 5.06 2.68 0.21
CA PRO A 31 3.67 3.07 0.19
C PRO A 31 3.30 3.80 -1.10
N LYS A 32 2.07 3.59 -1.57
CA LYS A 32 1.49 4.26 -2.74
C LYS A 32 0.27 5.06 -2.33
N VAL A 33 0.02 6.17 -3.02
CA VAL A 33 -1.11 7.07 -2.75
C VAL A 33 -2.01 7.15 -4.00
N PRO A 34 -2.78 6.10 -4.31
CA PRO A 34 -3.68 6.11 -5.46
C PRO A 34 -4.84 7.11 -5.31
N ASP A 35 -5.18 7.47 -4.07
CA ASP A 35 -6.25 8.39 -3.69
C ASP A 35 -5.77 9.85 -3.54
N LEU A 36 -4.58 10.19 -4.06
CA LEU A 36 -4.02 11.54 -3.88
C LEU A 36 -4.93 12.63 -4.46
N ASP A 37 -5.49 12.40 -5.64
CA ASP A 37 -6.40 13.36 -6.29
C ASP A 37 -7.74 13.49 -5.56
N GLU A 38 -8.16 12.43 -4.86
CA GLU A 38 -9.35 12.46 -4.00
C GLU A 38 -9.11 13.23 -2.70
N ILE A 39 -7.86 13.29 -2.22
CA ILE A 39 -7.51 14.02 -0.99
C ILE A 39 -7.11 15.47 -1.29
N VAL A 40 -6.37 15.69 -2.38
CA VAL A 40 -5.72 16.96 -2.72
C VAL A 40 -5.91 17.29 -4.22
N PRO A 41 -7.14 17.47 -4.72
CA PRO A 41 -7.41 17.69 -6.15
C PRO A 41 -6.81 18.99 -6.63
N LEU A 42 -6.15 19.04 -7.79
CA LEU A 42 -5.45 20.24 -8.26
C LEU A 42 -6.35 21.49 -8.29
N PRO A 43 -5.82 22.69 -7.97
CA PRO A 43 -6.58 23.94 -8.03
C PRO A 43 -7.12 24.18 -9.46
N PRO A 44 -8.33 24.75 -9.63
CA PRO A 44 -9.14 25.49 -8.65
C PRO A 44 -10.13 24.63 -7.83
N ALA A 45 -10.01 23.30 -7.88
CA ALA A 45 -10.92 22.42 -7.16
C ALA A 45 -10.90 22.68 -5.65
N LYS A 46 -12.09 22.69 -5.03
CA LYS A 46 -12.23 22.79 -3.58
C LYS A 46 -11.73 21.50 -2.93
N LEU A 47 -11.06 21.64 -1.79
CA LEU A 47 -10.59 20.49 -1.03
C LEU A 47 -11.79 19.73 -0.43
N PRO A 48 -11.94 18.43 -0.71
CA PRO A 48 -13.01 17.61 -0.14
C PRO A 48 -12.78 17.37 1.34
N LYS A 49 -13.78 16.88 2.07
CA LYS A 49 -13.58 16.43 3.46
C LYS A 49 -12.60 15.26 3.46
N TRP A 50 -11.65 15.29 4.40
CA TRP A 50 -10.63 14.28 4.54
C TRP A 50 -10.41 13.99 6.02
N ASP A 51 -10.30 12.71 6.36
CA ASP A 51 -10.14 12.18 7.72
C ASP A 51 -8.67 12.14 8.18
N GLY A 52 -7.73 12.54 7.31
CA GLY A 52 -6.30 12.53 7.62
C GLY A 52 -5.57 11.25 7.25
N LYS A 53 -6.24 10.26 6.63
CA LYS A 53 -5.62 8.98 6.23
C LYS A 53 -5.63 8.77 4.71
N ILE A 54 -4.55 8.16 4.21
CA ILE A 54 -4.45 7.68 2.80
C ILE A 54 -4.94 6.23 2.70
N ALA A 55 -5.30 5.78 1.49
CA ALA A 55 -5.79 4.42 1.24
C ALA A 55 -4.81 3.35 1.74
N PHE A 56 -3.51 3.54 1.48
CA PHE A 56 -2.46 2.64 1.97
C PHE A 56 -2.46 2.52 3.50
N GLN A 57 -2.61 3.63 4.22
CA GLN A 57 -2.66 3.64 5.68
C GLN A 57 -3.85 2.83 6.20
N ARG A 58 -5.02 2.97 5.58
CA ARG A 58 -6.21 2.18 5.96
C ARG A 58 -6.03 0.69 5.70
N TRP A 59 -5.33 0.35 4.61
CA TRP A 59 -5.01 -1.04 4.29
C TRP A 59 -4.00 -1.63 5.27
N TYR A 60 -2.96 -0.85 5.62
CA TYR A 60 -1.88 -1.31 6.49
C TYR A 60 -2.27 -1.37 7.98
N GLU A 61 -2.98 -0.36 8.48
CA GLU A 61 -3.47 -0.28 9.87
C GLU A 61 -4.84 -0.96 10.06
N GLY A 62 -5.46 -1.41 8.97
CA GLY A 62 -6.79 -2.00 8.98
C GLY A 62 -6.81 -3.42 9.53
N GLU A 63 -8.00 -4.03 9.49
CA GLU A 63 -8.15 -5.44 9.85
C GLU A 63 -7.37 -6.33 8.90
N ALA A 64 -6.74 -7.38 9.46
CA ALA A 64 -6.05 -8.37 8.65
C ALA A 64 -7.03 -9.01 7.65
N PRO A 65 -6.61 -9.24 6.40
CA PRO A 65 -7.46 -9.89 5.41
C PRO A 65 -7.89 -11.28 5.91
N PRO A 66 -9.10 -11.73 5.56
CA PRO A 66 -9.59 -13.04 5.97
C PRO A 66 -8.64 -14.13 5.46
N LYS A 67 -8.45 -15.17 6.29
CA LYS A 67 -7.61 -16.30 5.91
C LYS A 67 -8.14 -16.92 4.60
N PRO A 68 -7.28 -17.18 3.60
CA PRO A 68 -7.71 -17.83 2.37
C PRO A 68 -8.24 -19.23 2.63
N SER A 69 -9.14 -19.71 1.76
CA SER A 69 -9.66 -21.08 1.82
C SER A 69 -8.53 -22.12 1.68
N GLU A 70 -8.70 -23.27 2.32
CA GLU A 70 -7.71 -24.36 2.28
C GLU A 70 -7.47 -24.91 0.88
N ALA A 71 -8.53 -25.02 0.07
CA ALA A 71 -8.45 -25.42 -1.33
C ALA A 71 -7.60 -24.43 -2.18
N LEU A 72 -7.72 -23.13 -1.91
CA LEU A 72 -6.90 -22.11 -2.60
C LEU A 72 -5.43 -22.22 -2.18
N MET A 73 -5.17 -22.42 -0.88
CA MET A 73 -3.80 -22.65 -0.39
C MET A 73 -3.17 -23.89 -1.04
N GLN A 74 -3.90 -25.00 -1.12
CA GLN A 74 -3.46 -26.23 -1.79
C GLN A 74 -3.14 -26.01 -3.26
N LYS A 75 -4.02 -25.32 -3.99
CA LYS A 75 -3.80 -25.01 -5.40
C LYS A 75 -2.52 -24.19 -5.61
N LEU A 76 -2.33 -23.13 -4.81
CA LEU A 76 -1.18 -22.24 -4.94
C LEU A 76 0.14 -22.92 -4.52
N ALA A 77 0.14 -23.68 -3.43
CA ALA A 77 1.32 -24.43 -3.00
C ALA A 77 1.73 -25.46 -4.06
N ASN A 78 0.78 -26.25 -4.58
CA ASN A 78 1.07 -27.22 -5.63
C ASN A 78 1.57 -26.56 -6.92
N GLN A 79 0.99 -25.42 -7.31
CA GLN A 79 1.47 -24.63 -8.46
C GLN A 79 2.90 -24.12 -8.25
N ALA A 80 3.24 -23.74 -7.02
CA ALA A 80 4.61 -23.37 -6.64
C ALA A 80 5.52 -24.59 -6.42
N GLY A 81 5.01 -25.83 -6.53
CA GLY A 81 5.71 -27.08 -6.25
C GLY A 81 6.12 -27.24 -4.79
N LEU A 82 5.28 -26.78 -3.87
CA LEU A 82 5.48 -26.78 -2.43
C LEU A 82 4.37 -27.55 -1.72
N ARG A 83 4.69 -28.20 -0.59
CA ARG A 83 3.69 -28.76 0.32
C ARG A 83 3.06 -27.65 1.17
N VAL A 84 1.75 -27.72 1.36
CA VAL A 84 0.99 -26.69 2.09
C VAL A 84 1.28 -26.68 3.59
N ASP A 85 1.57 -27.86 4.15
CA ASP A 85 1.74 -28.09 5.58
C ASP A 85 3.07 -27.56 6.11
N ASN A 86 4.16 -27.72 5.35
CA ASN A 86 5.52 -27.41 5.80
C ASN A 86 6.36 -26.59 4.82
N GLY A 87 5.85 -26.29 3.62
CA GLY A 87 6.57 -25.49 2.63
C GLY A 87 7.79 -26.17 1.99
N LEU A 88 7.94 -27.49 2.14
CA LEU A 88 9.00 -28.26 1.47
C LEU A 88 8.63 -28.52 0.00
N ASP A 89 9.64 -28.75 -0.82
CA ASP A 89 9.46 -29.16 -2.20
C ASP A 89 8.68 -30.48 -2.29
N LEU A 90 7.72 -30.55 -3.22
CA LEU A 90 6.84 -31.72 -3.38
C LEU A 90 7.58 -33.01 -3.72
N GLU A 91 8.72 -32.94 -4.43
CA GLU A 91 9.44 -34.12 -4.92
C GLU A 91 10.61 -34.49 -4.02
N THR A 92 11.36 -33.50 -3.55
CA THR A 92 12.63 -33.71 -2.87
C THR A 92 12.53 -33.70 -1.34
N ASN A 93 11.40 -33.25 -0.77
CA ASN A 93 11.23 -33.00 0.68
C ASN A 93 12.33 -32.11 1.28
N LEU A 94 12.96 -31.27 0.46
CA LEU A 94 13.97 -30.30 0.88
C LEU A 94 13.43 -28.88 0.70
N PRO A 95 13.99 -27.89 1.41
CA PRO A 95 13.67 -26.49 1.14
C PRO A 95 14.03 -26.15 -0.31
N LYS A 96 13.10 -25.52 -1.04
CA LYS A 96 13.42 -25.02 -2.38
C LYS A 96 14.54 -24.00 -2.27
N SER A 97 15.60 -24.18 -3.06
CA SER A 97 16.64 -23.16 -3.17
C SER A 97 16.03 -21.89 -3.77
N VAL A 98 16.23 -20.76 -3.11
CA VAL A 98 15.87 -19.47 -3.66
C VAL A 98 16.76 -19.27 -4.89
N LYS A 99 16.18 -19.31 -6.09
CA LYS A 99 16.90 -18.87 -7.29
C LYS A 99 17.21 -17.38 -7.08
N LYS A 100 18.50 -17.09 -6.85
CA LYS A 100 19.03 -15.72 -6.80
C LYS A 100 18.88 -15.04 -8.15
#